data_AF-L1JJ05-F1
#
_entry.id   AF-L1JJ05-F1
#
_cell.length_a   1.000
_cell.length_b   1.000
_cell.length_c   1.000
_cell.angle_alpha   90.00
_cell.angle_beta   90.00
_cell.angle_gamma   90.00
#
_symmetry.space_group_name_H-M   'P 1'
#
loop_
_entity.id
_entity.type
_entity.pdbx_description
1 polymer ?
#
loop_
_entity_poly.entity_id
_entity_poly.type
_entity_poly.pdbx_seq_one_letter_code
_entity_poly.pdbx_strand_id
1 'polypeptide(L)'
;MAEVFFDGTFRLRVLEEEKYKDTERLAEEATSFTSKMGQFQDTVQKLVEGMNRHASRIESAKLKALGQRNRVESEKESRKIRAAELQSQINEKRAQLERLQQQLASLQKVDKEQRAIIEKLGNNEP
;
A
#
# COMPACT_ATOMS: atom_id res chain seq x y z
N MET A 1 -1.25 66.96 45.19
CA MET A 1 -2.70 66.70 45.35
C MET A 1 -3.17 66.02 44.09
N ALA A 2 -3.97 64.96 44.16
CA ALA A 2 -4.58 64.39 42.96
C ALA A 2 -5.60 65.39 42.42
N GLU A 3 -5.55 65.70 41.13
CA GLU A 3 -6.60 66.48 40.46
C GLU A 3 -7.87 65.63 40.40
N VAL A 4 -9.01 66.27 40.69
CA VAL A 4 -10.32 65.60 40.72
C VAL A 4 -11.25 66.34 39.76
N PHE A 5 -11.94 65.58 38.93
CA PHE A 5 -12.84 66.04 37.87
C PHE A 5 -14.27 65.68 38.22
N PHE A 6 -15.23 66.49 37.76
CA PHE A 6 -16.64 66.10 37.78
C PHE A 6 -17.00 65.50 36.41
N ASP A 7 -17.69 64.36 36.41
CA ASP A 7 -18.27 63.81 35.19
C ASP A 7 -19.62 64.47 34.84
N GLY A 8 -20.17 64.16 33.66
CA GLY A 8 -21.47 64.62 33.19
C GLY A 8 -22.67 64.20 34.05
N THR A 9 -22.45 63.41 35.11
CA THR A 9 -23.46 63.05 36.13
C THR A 9 -23.16 63.67 37.51
N PHE A 10 -22.26 64.67 37.56
CA PHE A 10 -21.78 65.36 38.76
C PHE A 10 -21.09 64.45 39.79
N ARG A 11 -20.53 63.31 39.35
CA ARG A 11 -19.74 62.44 40.23
C ARG A 11 -18.28 62.85 40.19
N LEU A 12 -17.64 62.87 41.36
CA LEU A 12 -16.20 63.09 41.49
C LEU A 12 -15.43 61.89 40.92
N ARG A 13 -14.47 62.17 40.04
CA ARG A 13 -13.57 61.20 39.41
C ARG A 13 -12.13 61.67 39.47
N VAL A 14 -11.21 60.71 39.55
CA VAL A 14 -9.76 60.94 39.51
C VAL A 14 -9.18 60.94 38.08
N LEU A 15 -10.03 60.71 37.08
CA LEU A 15 -9.67 60.72 35.66
C LEU A 15 -10.74 61.49 34.88
N GLU A 16 -10.32 62.29 33.89
CA GLU A 16 -11.22 62.97 32.96
C GLU A 16 -12.17 61.97 32.28
N GLU A 17 -13.43 62.37 32.07
CA GLU A 17 -14.47 61.48 31.57
C GLU A 17 -14.14 60.87 30.19
N GLU A 18 -13.52 61.64 29.29
CA GLU A 18 -13.12 61.13 27.97
C GLU A 18 -11.99 60.09 28.09
N LYS A 19 -10.95 60.36 28.88
CA LYS A 19 -9.84 59.43 29.13
C LYS A 19 -10.31 58.14 29.79
N TYR A 20 -11.31 58.23 30.66
CA TYR A 20 -11.95 57.08 31.28
C TYR A 20 -12.69 56.22 30.23
N LYS A 21 -13.52 56.85 29.38
CA LYS A 21 -14.24 56.16 28.30
C LYS A 21 -13.30 55.52 27.27
N ASP A 22 -12.20 56.19 26.93
CA ASP A 22 -11.18 55.63 26.03
C ASP A 22 -10.49 54.41 26.65
N THR A 23 -10.22 54.44 27.95
CA THR A 23 -9.64 53.30 28.67
C THR A 23 -10.60 52.12 28.74
N GLU A 24 -11.89 52.35 28.99
CA GLU A 24 -12.92 51.31 28.94
C GLU A 24 -13.03 50.68 27.54
N ARG A 25 -13.07 51.51 26.48
CA ARG A 25 -13.10 51.03 25.10
C ARG A 25 -11.88 50.19 24.76
N LEU A 26 -10.68 50.63 25.16
CA LEU A 26 -9.45 49.89 24.96
C LEU A 26 -9.48 48.54 25.68
N ALA A 27 -10.03 48.47 26.90
CA ALA A 27 -10.16 47.22 27.65
C ALA A 27 -11.14 46.25 26.97
N GLU A 28 -12.25 46.74 26.42
CA GLU A 28 -13.21 45.95 25.67
C GLU A 28 -12.60 45.41 24.36
N GLU A 29 -11.92 46.26 23.60
CA GLU A 29 -11.25 45.89 22.35
C GLU A 29 -10.14 44.86 22.58
N ALA A 30 -9.32 45.05 23.63
CA ALA A 30 -8.28 44.09 24.02
C ALA A 30 -8.90 42.73 24.39
N THR A 31 -9.98 42.73 25.16
CA THR A 31 -10.69 41.49 25.52
C THR A 31 -11.25 40.78 24.29
N SER A 32 -11.87 41.53 23.37
CA SER A 32 -12.39 41.02 22.09
C SER A 32 -11.27 40.44 21.22
N PHE A 33 -10.12 41.13 21.15
CA PHE A 33 -8.95 40.67 20.41
C PHE A 33 -8.43 39.34 20.98
N THR A 34 -8.23 39.24 22.30
CA THR A 34 -7.78 38.00 22.94
C THR A 34 -8.75 36.85 22.69
N SER A 35 -10.06 37.10 22.74
CA SER A 35 -11.08 36.08 22.43
C SER A 35 -10.98 35.58 20.99
N LYS A 36 -10.88 36.50 20.01
CA LYS A 36 -10.72 36.15 18.59
C LYS A 36 -9.42 35.41 18.33
N MET A 37 -8.33 35.80 19.00
CA MET A 37 -7.04 35.10 18.89
C MET A 37 -7.14 33.66 19.40
N GLY A 38 -7.85 33.44 20.52
CA GLY A 38 -8.12 32.08 21.01
C GLY A 38 -8.90 31.23 20.01
N GLN A 39 -9.97 31.77 19.41
CA GLN A 39 -10.74 31.07 18.38
C GLN A 39 -9.91 30.74 17.13
N PHE A 40 -9.02 31.66 16.73
CA PHE A 40 -8.11 31.43 15.62
C PHE A 40 -7.12 30.29 15.93
N GLN A 41 -6.52 30.30 17.12
CA GLN A 41 -5.63 29.23 17.58
C GLN A 41 -6.33 27.87 17.57
N ASP A 42 -7.55 27.79 18.09
CA ASP A 42 -8.36 26.56 18.09
C ASP A 42 -8.66 26.06 16.67
N THR A 43 -8.92 26.98 15.75
CA THR A 43 -9.21 26.65 14.35
C THR A 43 -7.97 26.10 13.65
N VAL A 44 -6.81 26.74 13.85
CA VAL A 44 -5.53 26.27 13.31
C VAL A 44 -5.16 24.91 13.89
N GLN A 45 -5.36 24.72 15.19
CA GLN A 45 -5.10 23.43 15.86
C GLN A 45 -5.93 22.31 15.23
N LYS A 46 -7.24 22.52 15.06
CA LYS A 46 -8.13 21.55 14.40
C LYS A 46 -7.71 21.25 12.96
N LEU A 47 -7.27 22.27 12.22
CA LEU A 47 -6.79 22.12 10.86
C LEU A 47 -5.53 21.23 10.82
N VAL A 48 -4.54 21.52 11.66
CA VAL A 48 -3.29 20.74 11.76
C VAL A 48 -3.59 19.28 12.11
N GLU A 49 -4.47 19.04 13.08
CA GLU A 49 -4.90 17.69 13.43
C GLU A 49 -5.63 16.97 12.28
N GLY A 50 -6.46 17.70 11.53
CA GLY A 50 -7.09 17.20 10.31
C GLY A 50 -6.06 16.79 9.26
N MET A 51 -5.08 17.65 8.99
CA MET A 51 -3.99 17.39 8.05
C MET A 51 -3.18 16.15 8.46
N ASN A 52 -2.81 16.04 9.74
CA ASN A 52 -2.06 14.89 10.24
C ASN A 52 -2.83 13.57 10.09
N ARG A 53 -4.14 13.57 10.37
CA ARG A 53 -5.01 12.41 10.14
C ARG A 53 -5.07 12.02 8.67
N HIS A 54 -5.20 13.00 7.77
CA HIS A 54 -5.21 12.73 6.33
C HIS A 54 -3.86 12.21 5.83
N ALA A 55 -2.75 12.79 6.26
CA ALA A 55 -1.40 12.34 5.92
C ALA A 55 -1.18 10.87 6.33
N SER A 56 -1.56 10.50 7.55
CA SER A 56 -1.47 9.11 8.04
C SER A 56 -2.30 8.13 7.19
N ARG A 57 -3.53 8.53 6.82
CA ARG A 57 -4.40 7.71 5.95
C ARG A 57 -3.81 7.51 4.55
N ILE A 58 -3.25 8.58 3.97
CA ILE A 58 -2.61 8.54 2.65
C ILE A 58 -1.42 7.60 2.68
N GLU A 59 -0.54 7.71 3.68
CA GLU A 59 0.64 6.86 3.78
C GLU A 59 0.25 5.38 3.97
N SER A 60 -0.74 5.09 4.82
CA SER A 60 -1.26 3.73 4.98
C SER A 60 -1.80 3.14 3.67
N ALA A 61 -2.57 3.93 2.90
CA ALA A 61 -3.09 3.50 1.61
C ALA A 61 -1.97 3.28 0.58
N LYS A 62 -0.96 4.15 0.55
CA LYS A 62 0.22 4.04 -0.32
C LYS A 62 1.00 2.77 -0.02
N LEU A 63 1.26 2.45 1.24
CA LEU A 63 1.96 1.22 1.63
C LEU A 63 1.17 -0.03 1.21
N LYS A 64 -0.16 -0.03 1.39
CA LYS A 64 -1.03 -1.14 0.93
C LYS A 64 -0.97 -1.31 -0.58
N ALA A 65 -1.05 -0.21 -1.33
CA ALA A 65 -0.99 -0.24 -2.79
C ALA A 65 0.36 -0.75 -3.30
N LEU A 66 1.48 -0.30 -2.70
CA LEU A 66 2.82 -0.80 -3.02
C LEU A 66 2.96 -2.29 -2.70
N GLY A 67 2.46 -2.74 -1.55
CA GLY A 67 2.48 -4.14 -1.17
C GLY A 67 1.70 -5.03 -2.16
N GLN A 68 0.50 -4.58 -2.57
CA GLN A 68 -0.29 -5.28 -3.60
C GLN A 68 0.42 -5.30 -4.95
N ARG A 69 1.02 -4.19 -5.39
CA ARG A 69 1.78 -4.13 -6.64
C ARG A 69 2.95 -5.12 -6.63
N ASN A 70 3.75 -5.12 -5.57
CA ASN A 70 4.89 -6.02 -5.44
C ASN A 70 4.46 -7.51 -5.46
N ARG A 71 3.32 -7.83 -4.85
CA ARG A 71 2.76 -9.18 -4.90
C ARG A 71 2.34 -9.58 -6.31
N VAL A 72 1.69 -8.70 -7.06
CA VAL A 72 1.29 -8.98 -8.44
C VAL A 72 2.50 -9.17 -9.34
N GLU A 73 3.53 -8.33 -9.18
CA GLU A 73 4.79 -8.45 -9.93
C GLU A 73 5.51 -9.76 -9.61
N SER A 74 5.62 -10.13 -8.32
CA SER A 74 6.27 -11.39 -7.92
C SER A 74 5.48 -12.62 -8.38
N GLU A 75 4.15 -12.59 -8.32
CA GLU A 75 3.31 -13.66 -8.85
C GLU A 75 3.44 -13.82 -10.37
N LYS A 76 3.59 -12.70 -11.12
CA LYS A 76 3.82 -12.74 -12.56
C LYS A 76 5.15 -13.42 -12.90
N GLU A 77 6.22 -13.07 -12.21
CA GLU A 77 7.53 -13.68 -12.43
C GLU A 77 7.53 -15.16 -12.00
N SER A 78 6.92 -15.48 -10.85
CA SER A 78 6.78 -16.87 -10.39
C SER A 78 6.00 -17.74 -11.38
N ARG A 79 4.91 -17.21 -11.97
CA ARG A 79 4.16 -17.91 -13.04
C ARG A 79 5.03 -18.18 -14.26
N LYS A 80 5.85 -17.21 -14.68
CA LYS A 80 6.75 -17.35 -15.84
C LYS A 80 7.81 -18.43 -15.58
N ILE A 81 8.46 -18.40 -14.42
CA ILE A 81 9.46 -19.41 -14.03
C ILE A 81 8.82 -20.80 -14.00
N ARG A 82 7.67 -20.95 -13.33
CA ARG A 82 6.97 -22.22 -13.21
C ARG A 82 6.51 -22.77 -14.57
N ALA A 83 6.09 -21.91 -15.48
CA ALA A 83 5.74 -22.32 -16.84
C ALA A 83 6.96 -22.85 -17.60
N ALA A 84 8.12 -22.18 -17.47
CA ALA A 84 9.36 -22.64 -18.10
C ALA A 84 9.85 -23.98 -17.51
N GLU A 85 9.78 -24.14 -16.18
CA GLU A 85 10.10 -25.40 -15.50
C GLU A 85 9.21 -26.55 -15.97
N LEU A 86 7.89 -26.33 -16.01
CA LEU A 86 6.93 -27.34 -16.51
C LEU A 86 7.21 -27.70 -17.97
N GLN A 87 7.51 -26.71 -18.82
CA GLN A 87 7.84 -26.97 -20.21
C GLN A 87 9.13 -27.80 -20.36
N SER A 88 10.13 -27.52 -19.52
CA SER A 88 11.36 -28.32 -19.47
C SER A 88 11.08 -29.78 -19.10
N GLN A 89 10.27 -30.01 -18.06
CA GLN A 89 9.86 -31.36 -17.63
C GLN A 89 9.07 -32.08 -18.73
N ILE A 90 8.15 -31.39 -19.41
CA ILE A 90 7.40 -31.96 -20.54
C ILE A 90 8.37 -32.41 -21.65
N ASN A 91 9.34 -31.58 -21.99
CA ASN A 91 10.32 -31.91 -23.03
C ASN A 91 11.17 -33.13 -22.63
N GLU A 92 11.63 -33.18 -21.39
CA GLU A 92 12.40 -34.32 -20.88
C GLU A 92 11.58 -35.62 -20.93
N LYS A 93 10.32 -35.58 -20.49
CA LYS A 93 9.43 -36.75 -20.52
C LYS A 93 9.10 -37.20 -21.93
N ARG A 94 8.93 -36.27 -22.88
CA ARG A 94 8.74 -36.60 -24.30
C ARG A 94 9.96 -37.28 -24.89
N ALA A 95 11.16 -36.78 -24.61
CA ALA A 95 12.40 -37.41 -25.08
C ALA A 95 12.60 -38.82 -24.48
N GLN A 96 12.27 -38.99 -23.19
CA GLN A 96 12.27 -40.32 -22.54
C GLN A 96 11.28 -41.27 -23.21
N LEU A 97 10.06 -40.81 -23.51
CA LEU A 97 9.03 -41.61 -24.18
C LEU A 97 9.49 -42.05 -25.57
N GLU A 98 10.02 -41.13 -26.38
CA GLU A 98 10.50 -41.43 -27.73
C GLU A 98 11.62 -42.50 -27.71
N ARG A 99 12.57 -42.35 -26.78
CA ARG A 99 13.63 -43.36 -26.57
C ARG A 99 13.04 -44.73 -26.22
N LEU A 100 12.07 -44.80 -25.32
CA LEU A 100 11.43 -46.05 -24.93
C LEU A 100 10.65 -46.68 -26.07
N GLN A 101 9.97 -45.88 -26.89
CA GLN A 101 9.26 -46.35 -28.08
C GLN A 101 10.22 -46.96 -29.10
N GLN A 102 11.36 -46.32 -29.36
CA GLN A 102 12.39 -46.86 -30.26
C GLN A 102 12.98 -48.17 -29.72
N GLN A 103 13.25 -48.24 -28.41
CA GLN A 103 13.74 -49.46 -27.77
C GLN A 103 12.71 -50.60 -27.86
N LEU A 104 11.43 -50.31 -27.62
CA LEU A 104 10.35 -51.29 -27.76
C LEU A 104 10.26 -51.82 -29.19
N ALA A 105 10.28 -50.94 -30.19
CA ALA A 105 10.22 -51.33 -31.60
C ALA A 105 11.42 -52.22 -32.00
N SER A 106 12.62 -51.89 -31.50
CA SER A 106 13.82 -52.70 -31.70
C SER A 106 13.68 -54.09 -31.08
N LEU A 107 13.20 -54.19 -29.83
CA LEU A 107 12.98 -55.47 -29.16
C LEU A 107 11.92 -56.32 -29.85
N GLN A 108 10.82 -55.71 -30.32
CA GLN A 108 9.77 -56.42 -31.08
C GLN A 108 10.31 -57.00 -32.39
N LYS A 109 11.22 -56.29 -33.06
CA LYS A 109 11.89 -56.80 -34.26
C LYS A 109 12.74 -58.04 -33.92
N VAL A 110 13.56 -57.97 -32.87
CA VAL A 110 14.40 -59.09 -32.42
C VAL A 110 13.54 -60.29 -31.99
N ASP A 111 12.46 -60.09 -31.22
CA ASP A 111 11.55 -61.15 -30.82
C ASP A 111 10.93 -61.86 -32.03
N LYS A 112 10.49 -61.09 -33.04
CA LYS A 112 9.96 -61.65 -34.29
C LYS A 112 10.99 -62.47 -35.06
N GLU A 113 12.23 -61.98 -35.15
CA GLU A 113 13.34 -62.70 -35.79
C GLU A 113 13.66 -64.00 -35.06
N GLN A 114 13.73 -63.96 -33.72
CA GLN A 114 13.97 -65.15 -32.89
C GLN A 114 12.86 -66.20 -33.03
N ARG A 115 11.58 -65.79 -33.01
CA ARG A 115 10.44 -66.70 -33.25
C ARG A 115 10.53 -67.38 -34.60
N ALA A 116 10.88 -66.64 -35.66
CA ALA A 116 11.04 -67.21 -37.00
C ALA A 116 12.21 -68.20 -37.08
N ILE A 117 13.29 -67.98 -36.32
CA ILE A 117 14.40 -68.94 -36.22
C ILE A 117 13.96 -70.21 -35.49
N ILE A 118 13.25 -70.07 -34.36
CA ILE A 118 12.72 -71.20 -33.58
C ILE A 118 11.80 -72.06 -34.46
N GLU A 119 10.88 -71.44 -35.20
CA GLU A 119 9.96 -72.14 -36.10
C GLU A 119 10.71 -72.93 -37.20
N LYS A 120 11.77 -72.34 -37.77
CA LYS A 120 12.63 -73.03 -38.75
C LYS A 120 13.40 -74.21 -38.14
N LEU A 121 13.87 -74.07 -36.90
CA LEU A 121 14.60 -75.14 -36.21
C LEU A 121 13.67 -76.28 -35.79
N GLY A 122 12.47 -75.97 -35.29
CA GLY A 122 11.47 -76.97 -34.91
C GLY A 122 10.88 -77.74 -36.09
N ASN A 123 10.78 -77.12 -37.27
CA ASN A 123 10.36 -77.79 -38.51
C ASN A 123 11.47 -78.62 -39.18
N ASN A 124 12.71 -78.57 -38.65
CA ASN A 124 13.88 -79.28 -39.16
C ASN A 124 14.35 -80.42 -38.22
N GLU A 125 13.58 -80.79 -37.20
CA GLU A 125 13.80 -82.07 -36.49
C GLU A 125 13.32 -83.25 -37.37
N PRO A 126 14.09 -84.36 -37.45
CA PRO A 126 13.74 -85.55 -38.25
C PRO A 126 12.54 -86.32 -37.73
#